data_AF-A0A366XU72-F1
#
_entry.id   AF-A0A366XU72-F1
#
_cell.length_a   1.000
_cell.length_b   1.000
_cell.length_c   1.000
_cell.angle_alpha   90.00
_cell.angle_beta   90.00
_cell.angle_gamma   90.00
#
_symmetry.space_group_name_H-M   'P 1'
#
loop_
_entity.id
_entity.type
_entity.pdbx_description
1 polymer ?
#
loop_
_entity_poly.entity_id
_entity_poly.type
_entity_poly.pdbx_seq_one_letter_code
_entity_poly.pdbx_strand_id
1 'polypeptide(L)'
;MPVSVVFNQIAVNAINENATIATGQNNQQDWSWQGKNNFAAGVPIGFVVATNNLNTVIDNDLFDTPIFSPNIVNPQPTIQY
;
A
#
# COMPACT_ATOMS: atom_id res chain seq x y z
N MET A 1 -21.76 -5.72 -22.20
CA MET A 1 -20.35 -5.88 -22.63
C MET A 1 -19.63 -4.58 -22.37
N PRO A 2 -18.45 -4.60 -21.72
CA PRO A 2 -17.71 -3.37 -21.44
C PRO A 2 -17.31 -2.68 -22.74
N VAL A 3 -17.32 -1.35 -22.72
CA VAL A 3 -16.92 -0.51 -23.86
C VAL A 3 -15.39 -0.55 -23.97
N SER A 4 -14.89 -0.89 -25.16
CA SER A 4 -13.45 -0.87 -25.46
C SER A 4 -13.02 0.57 -25.75
N VAL A 5 -12.11 1.08 -24.92
CA VAL A 5 -11.46 2.37 -25.14
C VAL A 5 -10.02 2.08 -25.54
N VAL A 6 -9.69 2.36 -26.80
CA VAL A 6 -8.35 2.13 -27.36
C VAL A 6 -7.55 3.42 -27.25
N PHE A 7 -6.50 3.39 -26.44
CA PHE A 7 -5.53 4.47 -26.35
C PHE A 7 -4.31 4.12 -27.23
N ASN A 8 -3.78 5.10 -27.97
CA ASN A 8 -2.49 4.93 -28.66
C ASN A 8 -1.32 4.92 -27.67
N GLN A 9 -1.42 5.72 -26.61
CA GLN A 9 -0.42 5.87 -25.56
C GLN A 9 -1.07 6.40 -24.28
N ILE A 10 -0.57 5.94 -23.13
CA ILE A 10 -0.81 6.55 -21.81
C ILE A 10 0.51 7.16 -21.37
N ALA A 11 0.59 8.50 -21.31
CA ALA A 11 1.75 9.22 -20.81
C ALA A 11 1.48 9.69 -19.38
N VAL A 12 2.30 9.23 -18.45
CA VAL A 12 2.24 9.63 -17.04
C VAL A 12 3.46 10.49 -16.76
N ASN A 13 3.25 11.78 -16.51
CA ASN A 13 4.34 12.74 -16.32
C ASN A 13 4.85 12.78 -14.88
N ALA A 14 4.02 12.45 -13.90
CA ALA A 14 4.39 12.35 -12.50
C ALA A 14 3.44 11.40 -11.75
N ILE A 15 4.00 10.67 -10.80
CA ILE A 15 3.28 9.88 -9.81
C ILE A 15 3.84 10.31 -8.45
N ASN A 16 2.97 10.67 -7.52
CA ASN A 16 3.37 11.00 -6.15
C ASN A 16 3.29 9.73 -5.26
N GLU A 17 3.69 9.86 -4.01
CA GLU A 17 3.53 8.81 -3.01
C GLU A 17 2.06 8.38 -2.90
N ASN A 18 1.83 7.08 -2.65
CA ASN A 18 0.50 6.49 -2.52
C ASN A 18 -0.41 6.61 -3.75
N ALA A 19 0.16 6.52 -4.96
CA ALA A 19 -0.61 6.53 -6.21
C ALA A 19 -0.43 5.24 -7.02
N THR A 20 -1.42 4.89 -7.84
CA THR A 20 -1.42 3.71 -8.72
C THR A 20 -2.04 4.06 -10.06
N ILE A 21 -1.54 3.44 -11.14
CA ILE A 21 -2.11 3.58 -12.48
C ILE A 21 -2.65 2.22 -12.90
N ALA A 22 -3.93 2.20 -13.27
CA ALA A 22 -4.64 0.99 -13.67
C ALA A 22 -5.45 1.24 -14.94
N THR A 23 -5.51 0.24 -15.81
CA THR A 23 -6.25 0.28 -17.08
C THR A 23 -7.12 -0.96 -17.23
N GLY A 24 -8.29 -0.82 -17.85
CA GLY A 24 -9.23 -1.93 -18.05
C GLY A 24 -10.06 -2.26 -16.80
N GLN A 25 -10.63 -3.48 -16.75
CA GLN A 25 -11.23 -4.00 -15.52
C GLN A 25 -10.12 -4.40 -14.55
N ASN A 26 -9.96 -3.65 -13.47
CA ASN A 26 -8.97 -3.92 -12.44
C ASN A 26 -9.66 -4.09 -11.08
N ASN A 27 -9.45 -5.23 -10.43
CA ASN A 27 -9.75 -5.43 -9.03
C ASN A 27 -8.48 -5.17 -8.21
N GLN A 28 -8.35 -3.95 -7.65
CA GLN A 28 -7.22 -3.57 -6.79
C GLN A 28 -7.41 -4.07 -5.36
N GLN A 29 -7.65 -5.38 -5.24
CA GLN A 29 -7.71 -6.05 -3.95
C GLN A 29 -6.37 -5.86 -3.24
N ASP A 30 -6.41 -5.43 -1.98
CA ASP A 30 -5.25 -5.14 -1.12
C ASP A 30 -4.46 -3.86 -1.44
N TRP A 31 -4.86 -3.04 -2.43
CA TRP A 31 -4.27 -1.69 -2.55
C TRP A 31 -4.78 -0.78 -1.44
N SER A 32 -3.85 -0.21 -0.69
CA SER A 32 -4.13 0.64 0.45
C SER A 32 -3.07 1.72 0.57
N TRP A 33 -3.49 2.98 0.65
CA TRP A 33 -2.61 4.13 0.95
C TRP A 33 -2.43 4.34 2.45
N GLN A 34 -3.25 3.68 3.27
CA GLN A 34 -3.20 3.73 4.72
C GLN A 34 -2.24 2.65 5.23
N GLY A 35 -1.28 3.06 6.04
CA GLY A 35 -0.33 2.16 6.69
C GLY A 35 0.93 2.91 7.12
N LYS A 36 1.25 2.85 8.41
CA LYS A 36 2.53 3.29 8.96
C LYS A 36 3.25 2.04 9.43
N ASN A 37 4.29 1.62 8.70
CA ASN A 37 5.08 0.45 9.05
C ASN A 37 6.44 0.90 9.59
N ASN A 38 6.69 0.62 10.87
CA ASN A 38 7.93 0.97 11.53
C ASN A 38 8.74 -0.30 11.82
N PHE A 39 9.68 -0.62 10.95
CA PHE A 39 10.53 -1.81 11.07
C PHE A 39 11.83 -1.45 11.80
N ALA A 40 11.78 -1.40 13.12
CA ALA A 40 12.91 -1.04 13.97
C ALA A 40 14.19 -1.85 13.67
N ALA A 41 14.05 -3.17 13.49
CA ALA A 41 15.15 -4.09 13.15
C ALA A 41 15.24 -4.40 11.64
N GLY A 42 14.44 -3.73 10.81
CA GLY A 42 14.14 -4.18 9.44
C GLY A 42 13.20 -5.39 9.38
N VAL A 43 13.06 -5.96 8.18
CA VAL A 43 12.30 -7.20 7.91
C VAL A 43 13.30 -8.31 7.58
N PRO A 44 13.64 -9.21 8.53
CA PRO A 44 14.54 -10.33 8.24
C PRO A 44 13.84 -11.34 7.33
N ILE A 45 14.46 -11.66 6.19
CA ILE A 45 13.96 -12.66 5.24
C ILE A 45 14.97 -13.81 5.18
N GLY A 46 14.51 -15.04 5.40
CA GLY A 46 15.36 -16.24 5.42
C GLY A 46 15.87 -16.62 6.83
N PHE A 47 17.01 -17.29 6.91
CA PHE A 47 17.59 -17.69 8.19
C PHE A 47 18.39 -16.53 8.81
N VAL A 48 17.90 -15.97 9.92
CA VAL A 48 18.50 -14.81 10.59
C VAL A 48 18.65 -15.08 12.09
N VAL A 49 19.87 -14.88 12.61
CA VAL A 49 20.18 -14.92 14.05
C VAL A 49 20.65 -13.52 14.46
N ALA A 50 19.81 -12.82 15.23
CA ALA A 50 20.11 -11.52 15.80
C ALA A 50 20.15 -11.66 17.33
N THR A 51 21.32 -11.42 17.94
CA THR A 51 21.50 -11.52 19.39
C THR A 51 21.98 -10.19 19.94
N ASN A 52 21.44 -9.77 21.08
CA ASN A 52 21.73 -8.48 21.74
C ASN A 52 21.35 -7.22 20.94
N ASN A 53 20.31 -7.27 20.10
CA ASN A 53 19.82 -6.10 19.38
C ASN A 53 18.91 -5.24 20.28
N LEU A 54 19.25 -3.96 20.42
CA LEU A 54 18.37 -2.94 20.97
C LEU A 54 18.03 -1.95 19.86
N ASN A 55 16.77 -1.89 19.47
CA ASN A 55 16.29 -0.96 18.44
C ASN A 55 15.36 0.06 19.09
N THR A 56 15.64 1.34 18.88
CA THR A 56 14.80 2.45 19.32
C THR A 56 14.40 3.21 18.07
N VAL A 57 13.10 3.42 17.87
CA VAL A 57 12.62 4.29 16.80
C VAL A 57 11.88 5.45 17.44
N ILE A 58 12.33 6.65 17.09
CA ILE A 58 11.74 7.91 17.54
C ILE A 58 11.10 8.52 16.30
N ASP A 59 9.78 8.62 16.33
CA ASP A 59 9.04 9.39 15.33
C ASP A 59 8.79 10.80 15.87
N ASN A 60 8.98 11.81 15.03
CA ASN A 60 8.93 13.21 15.43
C ASN A 60 7.71 13.95 14.87
N ASP A 61 6.63 13.23 14.56
CA ASP A 61 5.34 13.83 14.31
C ASP A 61 4.61 14.16 15.63
N LEU A 62 4.14 15.41 15.76
CA LEU A 62 3.31 15.85 16.89
C LEU A 62 1.83 15.49 16.68
N PHE A 63 1.42 15.40 15.41
CA PHE A 63 0.05 15.12 15.01
C PHE A 63 0.07 14.07 13.90
N ASP A 64 -0.51 12.90 14.17
CA ASP A 64 -0.81 11.93 13.14
C ASP A 64 -1.89 12.49 12.18
N THR A 65 -1.83 12.10 10.91
CA THR A 65 -2.95 12.33 10.01
C THR A 65 -4.14 11.52 10.51
N PRO A 66 -5.33 12.11 10.71
CA PRO A 66 -6.50 11.34 11.14
C PRO A 66 -6.94 10.44 9.98
N ILE A 67 -6.57 9.16 10.03
CA ILE A 67 -7.00 8.14 9.08
C ILE A 67 -8.26 7.48 9.65
N PHE A 68 -9.40 7.69 8.98
CA PHE A 68 -10.61 6.93 9.25
C PHE A 68 -10.80 5.87 8.17
N SER A 69 -10.47 4.62 8.51
CA SER A 69 -10.85 3.47 7.70
C SER A 69 -11.79 2.58 8.51
N PRO A 70 -13.04 2.39 8.07
CA PRO A 70 -13.98 1.51 8.76
C PRO A 70 -13.54 0.03 8.74
N ASN A 71 -12.52 -0.30 7.94
CA ASN A 71 -11.97 -1.64 7.84
C ASN A 71 -10.44 -1.60 8.01
N ILE A 72 -9.90 -2.35 8.97
CA ILE A 72 -8.45 -2.46 9.26
C ILE A 72 -7.69 -3.10 8.08
N VAL A 73 -8.39 -3.91 7.30
CA VAL A 73 -7.99 -4.50 6.01
C VAL A 73 -9.22 -4.36 5.12
N ASN A 74 -9.06 -3.88 3.88
CA ASN A 74 -10.16 -3.69 2.94
C ASN A 74 -11.02 -4.99 2.88
N PRO A 75 -12.35 -4.97 3.14
CA PRO A 75 -13.19 -6.15 3.06
C PRO A 75 -13.19 -6.58 1.60
N GLN A 76 -12.53 -7.72 1.37
CA GLN A 76 -12.46 -8.33 0.07
C GLN A 76 -13.90 -8.71 -0.35
N PRO A 77 -14.41 -8.25 -1.51
CA PRO A 77 -15.51 -8.95 -2.14
C PRO A 77 -14.95 -10.27 -2.64
N THR A 78 -15.01 -11.31 -1.80
CA THR A 78 -14.95 -12.68 -2.30
C THR A 78 -16.17 -12.85 -3.20
N ILE A 79 -15.92 -12.88 -4.51
CA ILE A 79 -16.82 -13.18 -5.63
C ILE A 79 -17.34 -11.93 -6.37
N GLN A 80 -16.92 -11.81 -7.63
CA GLN A 80 -17.66 -11.09 -8.68
C GLN A 80 -17.83 -12.06 -9.86
N TYR A 81 -19.09 -12.28 -10.27
CA TYR A 81 -19.47 -13.05 -11.46
C TYR A 81 -19.15 -12.27 -12.74
#